data_AF-A0A3Q4GBD4-F1
#
_entry.id   AF-A0A3Q4GBD4-F1
#
_cell.length_a   1.000
_cell.length_b   1.000
_cell.length_c   1.000
_cell.angle_alpha   90.00
_cell.angle_beta   90.00
_cell.angle_gamma   90.00
#
_symmetry.space_group_name_H-M   'P 1'
#
loop_
_entity.id
_entity.type
_entity.pdbx_description
1 polymer ?
#
loop_
_entity_poly.entity_id
_entity_poly.type
_entity_poly.pdbx_seq_one_letter_code
_entity_poly.pdbx_strand_id
1 'polypeptide(L)'
;KVKQEQGAGLTGRKTINPHLTPKGAEIDPQMRRWGRDFGLETPKTPTCILFNEDKEFIKFGYKAKIVYVKMRGEEARKSYFFENFKMALYGKKLSRDVEIKAANGKSMKALKVFTEALRYLKDDALRTIAGNTAGRKFIASDFTWVLTVPAIWDPSAKQFMREAATQAEIVREGTQHHLIIALEPEAASAWCKKLPADGFITQNHDGRSLDQCPGTQYIVVDCGGTVCDSVTLTNIHPQTRWKHLSAAAGSQHSSLPKTFP
;
A
#
# COMPACT_ATOMS: atom_id res chain seq x y z
N LYS A 1 -37.88 3.18 -57.98
CA LYS A 1 -38.73 3.57 -56.83
C LYS A 1 -38.01 3.08 -55.58
N VAL A 2 -37.08 3.82 -54.96
CA VAL A 2 -37.16 5.09 -54.19
C VAL A 2 -37.91 4.94 -52.86
N LYS A 3 -37.28 5.53 -51.82
CA LYS A 3 -37.54 5.62 -50.36
C LYS A 3 -37.00 4.44 -49.56
N GLN A 4 -35.96 4.55 -48.71
CA GLN A 4 -35.47 5.64 -47.84
C GLN A 4 -36.53 6.15 -46.87
N GLU A 5 -36.43 5.70 -45.61
CA GLU A 5 -36.89 6.43 -44.44
C GLU A 5 -35.90 6.19 -43.29
N GLN A 6 -35.41 7.30 -42.75
CA GLN A 6 -34.59 7.41 -41.55
C GLN A 6 -35.49 7.46 -40.31
N GLY A 7 -34.98 7.01 -39.17
CA GLY A 7 -35.52 7.27 -37.84
C GLY A 7 -34.63 6.58 -36.80
N ALA A 8 -33.54 7.21 -36.37
CA ALA A 8 -33.47 8.13 -35.23
C ALA A 8 -33.63 7.45 -33.86
N GLY A 9 -32.52 7.40 -33.12
CA GLY A 9 -32.52 7.69 -31.68
C GLY A 9 -32.85 6.55 -30.73
N LEU A 10 -31.80 5.93 -30.17
CA LEU A 10 -31.72 5.66 -28.73
C LEU A 10 -30.26 5.31 -28.40
N THR A 11 -29.43 6.36 -28.29
CA THR A 11 -28.23 6.31 -27.47
C THR A 11 -28.66 5.97 -26.05
N GLY A 12 -28.55 4.69 -25.67
CA GLY A 12 -28.71 4.25 -24.30
C GLY A 12 -27.65 4.92 -23.43
N ARG A 13 -28.02 6.07 -22.85
CA ARG A 13 -27.33 6.63 -21.68
C ARG A 13 -27.28 5.51 -20.64
N LYS A 14 -26.11 4.92 -20.42
CA LYS A 14 -25.82 4.21 -19.18
C LYS A 14 -25.84 5.25 -18.08
N THR A 15 -27.02 5.49 -17.52
CA THR A 15 -27.21 6.19 -16.27
C THR A 15 -26.48 5.37 -15.21
N ILE A 16 -25.30 5.82 -14.80
CA ILE A 16 -24.51 5.18 -13.75
C ILE A 16 -25.25 5.46 -12.44
N ASN A 17 -26.10 4.52 -12.04
CA ASN A 17 -26.75 4.52 -10.74
C ASN A 17 -25.67 4.46 -9.65
N PRO A 18 -25.70 5.31 -8.60
CA PRO A 18 -24.64 5.43 -7.59
C PRO A 18 -24.69 4.33 -6.52
N HIS A 19 -25.07 3.10 -6.89
CA HIS A 19 -25.01 1.97 -5.97
C HIS A 19 -23.67 1.25 -6.10
N LEU A 20 -22.99 1.18 -4.95
CA LEU A 20 -21.95 0.22 -4.58
C LEU A 20 -22.06 -1.08 -5.40
N THR A 21 -20.90 -1.54 -5.87
CA THR A 21 -20.70 -2.76 -6.67
C THR A 21 -21.68 -3.86 -6.25
N PRO A 22 -22.48 -4.41 -7.19
CA PRO A 22 -23.45 -5.48 -6.88
C PRO A 22 -22.77 -6.65 -6.19
N LYS A 23 -23.44 -7.28 -5.21
CA LYS A 23 -22.99 -8.55 -4.64
C LYS A 23 -22.85 -9.58 -5.79
N GLY A 24 -21.62 -10.04 -6.02
CA GLY A 24 -21.30 -10.99 -7.11
C GLY A 24 -20.65 -10.37 -8.34
N ALA A 25 -20.46 -9.04 -8.39
CA ALA A 25 -19.61 -8.44 -9.42
C ALA A 25 -18.15 -8.85 -9.19
N GLU A 26 -17.50 -9.34 -10.25
CA GLU A 26 -16.07 -9.65 -10.25
C GLU A 26 -15.30 -8.40 -9.83
N ILE A 27 -14.47 -8.53 -8.78
CA ILE A 27 -13.64 -7.43 -8.32
C ILE A 27 -12.46 -7.36 -9.30
N ASP A 28 -12.45 -6.36 -10.17
CA ASP A 28 -11.27 -6.02 -10.97
C ASP A 28 -10.47 -4.92 -10.23
N PRO A 29 -9.44 -5.29 -9.45
CA PRO A 29 -8.65 -4.30 -8.73
C PRO A 29 -7.85 -3.46 -9.73
N GLN A 30 -8.14 -2.16 -9.79
CA GLN A 30 -7.29 -1.23 -10.54
C GLN A 30 -5.94 -1.07 -9.83
N MET A 31 -4.91 -1.73 -10.37
CA MET A 31 -3.56 -1.68 -9.85
C MET A 31 -2.73 -0.62 -10.57
N ARG A 32 -2.19 0.34 -9.81
CA ARG A 32 -1.26 1.35 -10.32
C ARG A 32 0.05 0.70 -10.80
N ARG A 33 0.45 0.99 -12.04
CA ARG A 33 1.78 0.62 -12.58
C ARG A 33 2.78 1.77 -12.39
N TRP A 34 4.02 1.41 -12.10
CA TRP A 34 5.11 2.33 -11.75
C TRP A 34 6.27 2.23 -12.74
N GLY A 35 6.99 3.36 -12.88
CA GLY A 35 8.27 3.39 -13.60
C GLY A 35 8.17 3.60 -15.12
N ARG A 36 6.99 3.94 -15.66
CA ARG A 36 6.78 4.19 -17.10
C ARG A 36 7.77 5.16 -17.72
N ASP A 37 8.05 6.26 -17.03
CA ASP A 37 9.02 7.29 -17.44
C ASP A 37 10.45 6.74 -17.63
N PHE A 38 10.70 5.50 -17.17
CA PHE A 38 11.99 4.81 -17.23
C PHE A 38 11.91 3.48 -17.99
N GLY A 39 10.84 3.26 -18.77
CA GLY A 39 10.63 2.02 -19.53
C GLY A 39 10.27 0.81 -18.68
N LEU A 40 9.78 1.03 -17.45
CA LEU A 40 9.32 -0.03 -16.54
C LEU A 40 7.80 0.00 -16.41
N GLU A 41 7.19 -1.16 -16.15
CA GLU A 41 5.73 -1.29 -15.89
C GLU A 41 5.49 -2.22 -14.70
N THR A 42 6.02 -1.83 -13.53
CA THR A 42 6.00 -2.68 -12.34
C THR A 42 4.77 -2.42 -11.47
N PRO A 43 4.21 -3.44 -10.79
CA PRO A 43 3.13 -3.23 -9.82
C PRO A 43 3.64 -2.58 -8.52
N LYS A 44 4.95 -2.41 -8.35
CA LYS A 44 5.57 -1.91 -7.13
C LYS A 44 6.59 -0.80 -7.44
N THR A 45 6.79 0.10 -6.48
CA THR A 45 7.82 1.16 -6.53
C THR A 45 8.79 1.02 -5.34
N PRO A 46 10.09 1.34 -5.52
CA PRO A 46 11.05 1.37 -4.42
C PRO A 46 10.60 2.30 -3.28
N THR A 47 10.80 1.87 -2.03
CA THR A 47 10.55 2.71 -0.84
C THR A 47 11.73 3.63 -0.59
N CYS A 48 11.82 4.68 -1.39
CA CYS A 48 12.85 5.72 -1.25
C CYS A 48 12.30 7.11 -1.54
N ILE A 49 12.91 8.09 -0.91
CA ILE A 49 12.45 9.48 -0.89
C ILE A 49 13.64 10.42 -0.82
N LEU A 50 13.55 11.53 -1.52
CA LEU A 50 14.60 12.51 -1.69
C LEU A 50 14.11 13.89 -1.25
N PHE A 51 14.93 14.58 -0.46
CA PHE A 51 14.71 15.95 0.00
C PHE A 51 15.89 16.86 -0.36
N ASN A 52 15.62 18.16 -0.49
CA ASN A 52 16.64 19.19 -0.65
C ASN A 52 17.33 19.53 0.68
N GLU A 53 18.23 20.52 0.67
CA GLU A 53 18.97 20.95 1.86
C GLU A 53 18.07 21.56 2.95
N ASP A 54 16.97 22.19 2.56
CA ASP A 54 15.94 22.75 3.43
C ASP A 54 14.96 21.68 3.97
N LYS A 55 15.25 20.40 3.70
CA LYS A 55 14.44 19.25 4.10
C LYS A 55 13.05 19.28 3.46
N GLU A 56 12.90 19.83 2.27
CA GLU A 56 11.67 19.84 1.49
C GLU A 56 11.65 18.66 0.52
N PHE A 57 10.46 18.09 0.31
CA PHE A 57 10.27 16.94 -0.55
C PHE A 57 10.61 17.26 -2.01
N ILE A 58 11.44 16.43 -2.66
CA ILE A 58 11.74 16.54 -4.10
C ILE A 58 11.03 15.44 -4.90
N LYS A 59 11.29 14.16 -4.57
CA LYS A 59 10.79 12.99 -5.30
C LYS A 59 10.63 11.78 -4.40
N PHE A 60 9.81 10.84 -4.87
CA PHE A 60 9.63 9.50 -4.29
C PHE A 60 9.91 8.41 -5.35
N GLY A 61 10.23 7.19 -4.89
CA GLY A 61 10.31 5.99 -5.72
C GLY A 61 11.41 6.02 -6.77
N TYR A 62 11.15 5.43 -7.94
CA TYR A 62 12.12 5.40 -9.05
C TYR A 62 12.70 6.78 -9.40
N LYS A 63 11.86 7.83 -9.37
CA LYS A 63 12.31 9.21 -9.63
C LYS A 63 13.33 9.68 -8.60
N ALA A 64 13.08 9.42 -7.31
CA ALA A 64 14.03 9.76 -6.24
C ALA A 64 15.36 9.04 -6.44
N LYS A 65 15.32 7.73 -6.70
CA LYS A 65 16.52 6.91 -6.89
C LYS A 65 17.36 7.39 -8.07
N ILE A 66 16.73 7.64 -9.22
CA ILE A 66 17.45 8.07 -10.43
C ILE A 66 18.02 9.47 -10.28
N VAL A 67 17.24 10.41 -9.73
CA VAL A 67 17.74 11.78 -9.47
C VAL A 67 18.93 11.73 -8.52
N TYR A 68 18.83 11.01 -7.41
CA TYR A 68 19.93 10.90 -6.44
C TYR A 68 21.19 10.24 -7.02
N VAL A 69 21.04 9.16 -7.81
CA VAL A 69 22.19 8.50 -8.46
C VAL A 69 22.88 9.41 -9.47
N LYS A 70 22.15 10.35 -10.08
CA LYS A 70 22.68 11.34 -11.03
C LYS A 70 23.26 12.58 -10.33
N MET A 71 22.87 12.87 -9.09
CA MET A 71 23.43 13.99 -8.31
C MET A 71 24.95 13.81 -8.10
N ARG A 72 25.67 14.93 -8.08
CA ARG A 72 27.14 14.97 -7.95
C ARG A 72 27.56 16.09 -7.00
N GLY A 73 28.80 15.97 -6.49
CA GLY A 73 29.45 17.06 -5.76
C GLY A 73 28.69 17.54 -4.52
N GLU A 74 28.56 18.85 -4.37
CA GLU A 74 27.89 19.47 -3.22
C GLU A 74 26.40 19.16 -3.13
N GLU A 75 25.70 19.06 -4.25
CA GLU A 75 24.25 18.82 -4.28
C GLU A 75 23.91 17.48 -3.59
N ALA A 76 24.68 16.43 -3.89
CA ALA A 76 24.53 15.13 -3.24
C ALA A 76 24.85 15.18 -1.73
N ARG A 77 25.82 16.00 -1.31
CA ARG A 77 26.19 16.18 0.11
C ARG A 77 25.14 16.96 0.89
N LYS A 78 24.43 17.87 0.23
CA LYS A 78 23.42 18.75 0.82
C LYS A 78 22.04 18.07 0.86
N SER A 79 21.69 17.27 -0.14
CA SER A 79 20.41 16.55 -0.24
C SER A 79 20.27 15.38 0.74
N TYR A 80 19.04 15.08 1.16
CA TYR A 80 18.73 13.96 2.05
C TYR A 80 18.00 12.85 1.28
N PHE A 81 18.68 11.74 1.04
CA PHE A 81 18.10 10.56 0.43
C PHE A 81 17.91 9.45 1.46
N PHE A 82 16.69 8.92 1.54
CA PHE A 82 16.35 7.80 2.41
C PHE A 82 15.88 6.62 1.57
N GLU A 83 16.41 5.43 1.86
CA GLU A 83 15.95 4.16 1.31
C GLU A 83 15.63 3.21 2.48
N ASN A 84 14.59 2.38 2.34
CA ASN A 84 14.20 1.39 3.35
C ASN A 84 13.92 1.98 4.74
N PHE A 85 13.49 3.24 4.80
CA PHE A 85 13.29 3.96 6.06
C PHE A 85 12.20 3.33 6.96
N LYS A 86 11.34 2.46 6.42
CA LYS A 86 10.41 1.60 7.20
C LYS A 86 11.13 0.81 8.30
N MET A 87 12.39 0.44 8.06
CA MET A 87 13.23 -0.27 9.04
C MET A 87 13.51 0.52 10.32
N ALA A 88 13.39 1.84 10.28
CA ALA A 88 13.57 2.66 11.47
C ALA A 88 12.52 2.41 12.56
N LEU A 89 11.36 1.86 12.19
CA LEU A 89 10.28 1.58 13.13
C LEU A 89 10.40 0.21 13.80
N TYR A 90 11.37 -0.62 13.40
CA TYR A 90 11.52 -1.97 13.92
C TYR A 90 12.30 -2.01 15.24
N GLY A 91 11.79 -2.78 16.22
CA GLY A 91 12.49 -3.14 17.46
C GLY A 91 12.77 -1.98 18.43
N LYS A 92 12.02 -0.88 18.33
CA LYS A 92 12.23 0.32 19.15
C LYS A 92 10.91 0.89 19.65
N LYS A 93 10.91 1.40 20.89
CA LYS A 93 9.84 2.25 21.39
C LYS A 93 9.95 3.61 20.70
N LEU A 94 8.97 3.94 19.86
CA LEU A 94 9.01 5.15 19.06
C LEU A 94 8.47 6.35 19.82
N SER A 95 9.14 7.49 19.64
CA SER A 95 8.67 8.82 20.03
C SER A 95 8.55 9.70 18.78
N ARG A 96 7.92 10.87 18.92
CA ARG A 96 7.81 11.87 17.83
C ARG A 96 9.16 12.42 17.37
N ASP A 97 10.18 12.31 18.23
CA ASP A 97 11.51 12.88 18.02
C ASP A 97 12.53 11.85 17.50
N VAL A 98 12.06 10.66 17.11
CA VAL A 98 12.92 9.67 16.46
C VAL A 98 13.50 10.28 15.18
N GLU A 99 14.83 10.26 15.10
CA GLU A 99 15.56 10.66 13.91
C GLU A 99 16.11 9.45 13.16
N ILE A 100 16.20 9.60 11.84
CA ILE A 100 16.79 8.61 10.94
C ILE A 100 17.89 9.26 10.09
N LYS A 101 18.90 8.46 9.73
CA LYS A 101 20.02 8.92 8.93
C LYS A 101 19.73 8.77 7.45
N ALA A 102 19.99 9.83 6.69
CA ALA A 102 20.02 9.80 5.24
C ALA A 102 21.33 9.18 4.73
N ALA A 103 21.40 8.89 3.43
CA ALA A 103 22.58 8.30 2.78
C ALA A 103 23.85 9.17 2.90
N ASN A 104 23.71 10.49 3.11
CA ASN A 104 24.82 11.41 3.38
C ASN A 104 25.25 11.44 4.86
N GLY A 105 24.65 10.62 5.72
CA GLY A 105 24.92 10.56 7.16
C GLY A 105 24.20 11.61 8.02
N LYS A 106 23.53 12.60 7.41
CA LYS A 106 22.77 13.62 8.14
C LYS A 106 21.45 13.05 8.66
N SER A 107 20.97 13.58 9.78
CA SER A 107 19.71 13.14 10.41
C SER A 107 18.51 14.02 10.04
N MET A 108 17.33 13.40 10.00
CA MET A 108 16.03 14.07 9.91
C MET A 108 15.01 13.33 10.77
N LYS A 109 14.00 14.05 11.30
CA LYS A 109 12.87 13.43 11.99
C LYS A 109 12.21 12.38 11.10
N ALA A 110 12.10 11.15 11.60
CA ALA A 110 11.45 10.05 10.93
C ALA A 110 10.01 10.42 10.56
N LEU A 111 9.29 11.07 11.48
CA LEU A 111 7.89 11.43 11.26
C LEU A 111 7.72 12.27 10.00
N LYS A 112 8.61 13.23 9.74
CA LYS A 112 8.62 14.03 8.50
C LYS A 112 8.79 13.15 7.26
N VAL A 113 9.76 12.22 7.30
CA VAL A 113 10.06 11.32 6.17
C VAL A 113 8.86 10.41 5.84
N PHE A 114 8.21 9.83 6.85
CA PHE A 114 7.03 8.99 6.66
C PHE A 114 5.81 9.80 6.22
N THR A 115 5.59 11.00 6.78
CA THR A 115 4.51 11.91 6.40
C THR A 115 4.60 12.28 4.92
N GLU A 116 5.78 12.70 4.42
CA GLU A 116 5.93 13.06 3.00
C GLU A 116 5.76 11.84 2.07
N ALA A 117 6.23 10.66 2.48
CA ALA A 117 6.03 9.43 1.72
C ALA A 117 4.53 9.08 1.59
N LEU A 118 3.79 9.13 2.70
CA LEU A 118 2.35 8.87 2.74
C LEU A 118 1.58 9.93 1.95
N ARG A 119 1.97 11.21 2.05
CA ARG A 119 1.35 12.29 1.27
C ARG A 119 1.53 12.07 -0.23
N TYR A 120 2.74 11.73 -0.66
CA TYR A 120 3.01 11.41 -2.06
C TYR A 120 2.14 10.25 -2.56
N LEU A 121 2.04 9.16 -1.80
CA LEU A 121 1.24 7.99 -2.17
C LEU A 121 -0.25 8.32 -2.26
N LYS A 122 -0.77 9.08 -1.27
CA LYS A 122 -2.15 9.58 -1.26
C LYS A 122 -2.44 10.43 -2.50
N ASP A 123 -1.59 11.41 -2.79
CA ASP A 123 -1.78 12.31 -3.92
C ASP A 123 -1.65 11.58 -5.26
N ASP A 124 -0.77 10.59 -5.35
CA ASP A 124 -0.65 9.73 -6.53
C ASP A 124 -1.86 8.84 -6.75
N ALA A 125 -2.43 8.27 -5.68
CA ALA A 125 -3.67 7.51 -5.75
C ALA A 125 -4.83 8.40 -6.25
N LEU A 126 -4.99 9.59 -5.67
CA LEU A 126 -6.03 10.54 -6.09
C LEU A 126 -5.88 10.97 -7.55
N ARG A 127 -4.65 11.27 -8.00
CA ARG A 127 -4.39 11.56 -9.43
C ARG A 127 -4.75 10.38 -10.34
N THR A 128 -4.42 9.16 -9.93
CA THR A 128 -4.75 7.95 -10.69
C THR A 128 -6.26 7.80 -10.85
N ILE A 129 -6.99 7.95 -9.76
CA ILE A 129 -8.46 7.83 -9.73
C ILE A 129 -9.09 8.94 -10.59
N ALA A 130 -8.63 10.18 -10.46
CA ALA A 130 -9.13 11.30 -11.27
C ALA A 130 -8.95 11.06 -12.77
N GLY A 131 -7.82 10.48 -13.19
CA GLY A 131 -7.56 10.11 -14.58
C GLY A 131 -8.52 9.05 -15.14
N ASN A 132 -9.10 8.20 -14.28
CA ASN A 132 -9.94 7.08 -14.67
C ASN A 132 -11.45 7.32 -14.47
N THR A 133 -11.87 8.47 -13.94
CA THR A 133 -13.26 8.70 -13.48
C THR A 133 -14.02 9.76 -14.28
N ALA A 134 -13.64 10.00 -15.54
CA ALA A 134 -14.34 10.84 -16.50
C ALA A 134 -14.70 12.25 -15.96
N GLY A 135 -13.79 12.86 -15.18
CA GLY A 135 -13.95 14.22 -14.66
C GLY A 135 -14.58 14.33 -13.27
N ARG A 136 -14.96 13.21 -12.62
CA ARG A 136 -15.32 13.23 -11.20
C ARG A 136 -14.11 13.60 -10.36
N LYS A 137 -14.29 14.53 -9.42
CA LYS A 137 -13.26 14.91 -8.45
C LYS A 137 -13.52 14.18 -7.15
N PHE A 138 -12.49 13.55 -6.62
CA PHE A 138 -12.52 12.91 -5.32
C PHE A 138 -11.47 13.55 -4.41
N ILE A 139 -11.79 13.63 -3.13
CA ILE A 139 -10.89 14.07 -2.07
C ILE A 139 -10.52 12.89 -1.18
N ALA A 140 -9.49 13.04 -0.35
CA ALA A 140 -9.03 11.96 0.53
C ALA A 140 -10.14 11.43 1.45
N SER A 141 -11.04 12.31 1.92
CA SER A 141 -12.14 11.94 2.81
C SER A 141 -13.24 11.10 2.14
N ASP A 142 -13.26 10.99 0.80
CA ASP A 142 -14.22 10.15 0.08
C ASP A 142 -13.87 8.66 0.13
N PHE A 143 -12.71 8.31 0.70
CA PHE A 143 -12.18 6.95 0.71
C PHE A 143 -11.92 6.45 2.13
N THR A 144 -12.08 5.14 2.30
CA THR A 144 -11.48 4.40 3.42
C THR A 144 -10.07 3.96 3.00
N TRP A 145 -9.07 4.43 3.73
CA TRP A 145 -7.66 4.13 3.52
C TRP A 145 -7.25 2.94 4.38
N VAL A 146 -6.73 1.90 3.73
CA VAL A 146 -6.15 0.74 4.42
C VAL A 146 -4.63 0.82 4.31
N LEU A 147 -3.96 1.01 5.44
CA LEU A 147 -2.50 1.02 5.51
C LEU A 147 -2.04 -0.25 6.21
N THR A 148 -1.31 -1.09 5.48
CA THR A 148 -0.80 -2.35 6.00
C THR A 148 0.51 -2.16 6.77
N VAL A 149 0.65 -2.89 7.88
CA VAL A 149 1.84 -2.88 8.73
C VAL A 149 2.26 -4.31 9.08
N PRO A 150 3.57 -4.55 9.34
CA PRO A 150 4.03 -5.87 9.76
C PRO A 150 3.37 -6.31 11.06
N ALA A 151 3.06 -7.60 11.19
CA ALA A 151 2.48 -8.16 12.41
C ALA A 151 3.40 -8.05 13.63
N ILE A 152 4.72 -8.08 13.40
CA ILE A 152 5.78 -7.97 14.41
C ILE A 152 5.98 -6.54 14.94
N TRP A 153 5.26 -5.55 14.41
CA TRP A 153 5.37 -4.18 14.90
C TRP A 153 4.59 -3.96 16.19
N ASP A 154 5.29 -3.35 17.16
CA ASP A 154 4.69 -2.94 18.42
C ASP A 154 3.58 -1.89 18.23
N PRO A 155 2.65 -1.76 19.19
CA PRO A 155 1.60 -0.75 19.16
C PRO A 155 2.11 0.68 18.92
N SER A 156 3.30 1.02 19.41
CA SER A 156 3.90 2.35 19.20
C SER A 156 4.21 2.65 17.73
N ALA A 157 4.63 1.65 16.94
CA ALA A 157 4.86 1.80 15.51
C ALA A 157 3.54 1.94 14.73
N LYS A 158 2.50 1.24 15.14
CA LYS A 158 1.15 1.40 14.58
C LYS A 158 0.61 2.81 14.83
N GLN A 159 0.79 3.33 16.05
CA GLN A 159 0.41 4.69 16.39
C GLN A 159 1.23 5.73 15.62
N PHE A 160 2.54 5.51 15.46
CA PHE A 160 3.40 6.36 14.65
C PHE A 160 2.90 6.48 13.21
N MET A 161 2.51 5.35 12.58
CA MET A 161 1.95 5.38 11.22
C MET A 161 0.62 6.12 11.14
N ARG A 162 -0.25 6.01 12.17
CA ARG A 162 -1.49 6.80 12.23
C ARG A 162 -1.18 8.29 12.29
N GLU A 163 -0.21 8.69 13.10
CA GLU A 163 0.19 10.09 13.20
C GLU A 163 0.75 10.62 11.88
N ALA A 164 1.63 9.85 11.22
CA ALA A 164 2.16 10.20 9.90
C ALA A 164 1.03 10.34 8.85
N ALA A 165 0.05 9.43 8.87
CA ALA A 165 -1.11 9.49 7.97
C ALA A 165 -1.99 10.71 8.21
N THR A 166 -2.20 11.10 9.46
CA THR A 166 -2.92 12.33 9.82
C THR A 166 -2.17 13.58 9.33
N GLN A 167 -0.85 13.67 9.56
CA GLN A 167 -0.05 14.80 9.06
C GLN A 167 0.00 14.84 7.52
N ALA A 168 -0.08 13.68 6.87
CA ALA A 168 -0.15 13.58 5.41
C ALA A 168 -1.53 13.96 4.85
N GLU A 169 -2.50 14.31 5.72
CA GLU A 169 -3.90 14.57 5.38
C GLU A 169 -4.56 13.40 4.62
N ILE A 170 -4.20 12.17 4.96
CA ILE A 170 -4.94 10.98 4.53
C ILE A 170 -6.30 10.97 5.24
N VAL A 171 -6.26 11.28 6.53
CA VAL A 171 -7.44 11.52 7.37
C VAL A 171 -7.27 12.83 8.13
N ARG A 172 -8.39 13.45 8.46
CA ARG A 172 -8.49 14.69 9.24
C ARG A 172 -9.20 14.43 10.56
N GLU A 173 -9.19 15.43 11.43
CA GLU A 173 -10.05 15.42 12.60
C GLU A 173 -11.52 15.20 12.19
N GLY A 174 -12.21 14.30 12.89
CA GLY A 174 -13.57 13.85 12.58
C GLY A 174 -13.66 12.71 11.55
N THR A 175 -12.60 12.44 10.78
CA THR A 175 -12.59 11.39 9.74
C THR A 175 -11.59 10.26 10.03
N GLN A 176 -11.08 10.15 11.26
CA GLN A 176 -10.07 9.16 11.63
C GLN A 176 -10.57 7.71 11.45
N HIS A 177 -11.88 7.48 11.48
CA HIS A 177 -12.51 6.18 11.23
C HIS A 177 -12.39 5.70 9.78
N HIS A 178 -12.01 6.58 8.84
CA HIS A 178 -11.67 6.22 7.47
C HIS A 178 -10.25 5.64 7.33
N LEU A 179 -9.43 5.61 8.39
CA LEU A 179 -8.10 4.98 8.37
C LEU A 179 -8.10 3.64 9.12
N ILE A 180 -7.89 2.57 8.36
CA ILE A 180 -7.70 1.21 8.88
C ILE A 180 -6.21 0.88 8.85
N ILE A 181 -5.64 0.58 10.01
CA ILE A 181 -4.32 -0.06 10.09
C ILE A 181 -4.57 -1.57 10.12
N ALA A 182 -4.22 -2.26 9.04
CA ALA A 182 -4.38 -3.70 8.91
C ALA A 182 -3.03 -4.39 9.05
N LEU A 183 -2.98 -5.59 9.61
CA LEU A 183 -1.74 -6.37 9.56
C LEU A 183 -1.54 -6.91 8.15
N GLU A 184 -0.30 -6.90 7.66
CA GLU A 184 0.09 -7.53 6.40
C GLU A 184 -0.45 -8.96 6.25
N PRO A 185 -0.33 -9.87 7.25
CA PRO A 185 -0.92 -11.19 7.14
C PRO A 185 -2.46 -11.19 7.12
N GLU A 186 -3.14 -10.27 7.79
CA GLU A 186 -4.61 -10.16 7.72
C GLU A 186 -5.07 -9.71 6.33
N ALA A 187 -4.38 -8.73 5.74
CA ALA A 187 -4.66 -8.24 4.41
C ALA A 187 -4.44 -9.34 3.35
N ALA A 188 -3.32 -10.07 3.45
CA ALA A 188 -3.04 -11.23 2.60
C ALA A 188 -4.15 -12.29 2.73
N SER A 189 -4.54 -12.61 3.96
CA SER A 189 -5.56 -13.62 4.22
C SER A 189 -6.95 -13.21 3.73
N ALA A 190 -7.30 -11.91 3.84
CA ALA A 190 -8.54 -11.36 3.32
C ALA A 190 -8.61 -11.43 1.78
N TRP A 191 -7.46 -11.26 1.10
CA TRP A 191 -7.36 -11.47 -0.34
C TRP A 191 -7.51 -12.95 -0.70
N CYS A 192 -6.74 -13.83 -0.05
CA CYS A 192 -6.76 -15.27 -0.28
C CYS A 192 -8.13 -15.91 -0.08
N LYS A 193 -8.94 -15.43 0.88
CA LYS A 193 -10.33 -15.89 1.08
C LYS A 193 -11.21 -15.77 -0.17
N LYS A 194 -10.91 -14.82 -1.05
CA LYS A 194 -11.74 -14.53 -2.23
C LYS A 194 -11.25 -15.27 -3.48
N LEU A 195 -10.08 -15.91 -3.41
CA LEU A 195 -9.54 -16.64 -4.54
C LEU A 195 -10.24 -18.00 -4.68
N PRO A 196 -10.47 -18.47 -5.92
CA PRO A 196 -10.94 -19.83 -6.17
C PRO A 196 -10.00 -20.86 -5.54
N ALA A 197 -10.57 -22.03 -5.21
CA ALA A 197 -9.85 -23.21 -4.73
C ALA A 197 -8.61 -23.55 -5.58
N ASP A 198 -8.71 -23.34 -6.89
CA ASP A 198 -7.75 -23.71 -7.93
C ASP A 198 -6.39 -22.99 -7.79
N GLY A 199 -6.36 -21.87 -7.05
CA GLY A 199 -5.14 -21.14 -6.72
C GLY A 199 -4.39 -21.66 -5.48
N PHE A 200 -4.95 -22.65 -4.76
CA PHE A 200 -4.36 -23.22 -3.56
C PHE A 200 -3.87 -24.64 -3.81
N ILE A 201 -2.57 -24.86 -3.63
CA ILE A 201 -2.02 -26.22 -3.57
C ILE A 201 -2.33 -26.76 -2.18
N THR A 202 -3.32 -27.65 -2.08
CA THR A 202 -3.50 -28.48 -0.88
C THR A 202 -3.47 -29.95 -1.28
N GLN A 203 -2.83 -30.79 -0.47
CA GLN A 203 -2.77 -32.23 -0.73
C GLN A 203 -4.14 -32.93 -0.55
N ASN A 204 -5.16 -32.25 -0.02
CA ASN A 204 -6.48 -32.82 0.33
C ASN A 204 -7.64 -31.82 0.06
N HIS A 205 -7.75 -31.25 -1.15
CA HIS A 205 -8.80 -30.27 -1.43
C HIS A 205 -10.13 -30.94 -1.80
N ASP A 206 -11.23 -30.49 -1.19
CA ASP A 206 -12.62 -30.88 -1.49
C ASP A 206 -13.35 -29.86 -2.38
N GLY A 207 -12.60 -28.91 -2.95
CA GLY A 207 -13.10 -27.86 -3.86
C GLY A 207 -13.64 -26.61 -3.16
N ARG A 208 -13.64 -26.55 -1.82
CA ARG A 208 -14.21 -25.42 -1.05
C ARG A 208 -13.23 -24.27 -0.86
N SER A 209 -13.69 -23.03 -0.96
CA SER A 209 -12.88 -21.85 -0.66
C SER A 209 -12.57 -21.73 0.83
N LEU A 210 -11.51 -20.99 1.18
CA LEU A 210 -11.01 -20.90 2.56
C LEU A 210 -12.05 -20.36 3.57
N ASP A 211 -13.00 -19.55 3.11
CA ASP A 211 -14.11 -19.02 3.91
C ASP A 211 -15.21 -20.06 4.22
N GLN A 212 -15.27 -21.15 3.46
CA GLN A 212 -16.22 -22.26 3.63
C GLN A 212 -15.70 -23.35 4.59
N CYS A 213 -14.49 -23.17 5.12
CA CYS A 213 -13.84 -24.10 6.05
C CYS A 213 -13.47 -23.43 7.39
N PRO A 214 -14.46 -23.17 8.28
CA PRO A 214 -14.21 -22.77 9.66
C PRO A 214 -13.23 -23.71 10.38
N GLY A 215 -12.31 -23.15 11.17
CA GLY A 215 -11.32 -23.90 11.93
C GLY A 215 -10.02 -24.20 11.18
N THR A 216 -9.92 -23.86 9.89
CA THR A 216 -8.68 -24.03 9.13
C THR A 216 -7.55 -23.20 9.73
N GLN A 217 -6.44 -23.86 9.99
CA GLN A 217 -5.17 -23.23 10.36
C GLN A 217 -4.30 -23.15 9.12
N TYR A 218 -3.71 -21.99 8.90
CA TYR A 218 -2.78 -21.77 7.80
C TYR A 218 -1.71 -20.78 8.21
N ILE A 219 -0.64 -20.77 7.44
CA ILE A 219 0.52 -19.91 7.67
C ILE A 219 0.57 -18.89 6.55
N VAL A 220 0.73 -17.62 6.92
CA VAL A 220 1.11 -16.57 5.97
C VAL A 220 2.62 -16.41 6.07
N VAL A 221 3.30 -16.57 4.93
CA VAL A 221 4.73 -16.35 4.79
C VAL A 221 4.94 -15.14 3.89
N ASP A 222 5.44 -14.04 4.46
CA ASP A 222 5.80 -12.83 3.69
C ASP A 222 7.31 -12.79 3.46
N CYS A 223 7.73 -13.05 2.22
CA CYS A 223 9.13 -13.03 1.76
C CYS A 223 9.44 -11.74 0.97
N GLY A 224 9.22 -10.58 1.59
CA GLY A 224 9.46 -9.26 1.01
C GLY A 224 10.95 -8.83 0.92
N GLY A 225 11.20 -7.72 0.23
CA GLY A 225 12.57 -7.19 -0.01
C GLY A 225 13.21 -6.43 1.16
N THR A 226 12.41 -5.82 2.06
CA THR A 226 12.90 -4.89 3.09
C THR A 226 12.93 -5.43 4.51
N VAL A 227 12.05 -6.36 4.88
CA VAL A 227 11.89 -6.87 6.25
C VAL A 227 11.76 -8.38 6.18
N CYS A 228 12.43 -9.02 7.13
CA CYS A 228 12.37 -10.39 7.57
C CYS A 228 11.21 -11.23 7.03
N ASP A 229 11.55 -12.43 6.57
CA ASP A 229 10.58 -13.50 6.35
C ASP A 229 9.73 -13.64 7.60
N SER A 230 8.51 -13.09 7.54
CA SER A 230 7.60 -13.09 8.68
C SER A 230 6.62 -14.22 8.48
N VAL A 231 6.66 -15.16 9.42
CA VAL A 231 5.79 -16.33 9.43
C VAL A 231 4.74 -16.05 10.48
N THR A 232 3.49 -15.93 10.03
CA THR A 232 2.35 -15.72 10.93
C THR A 232 1.40 -16.91 10.86
N LEU A 233 1.23 -17.60 11.99
CA LEU A 233 0.24 -18.67 12.11
C LEU A 233 -1.12 -18.07 12.44
N THR A 234 -2.11 -18.35 11.59
CA THR A 234 -3.46 -17.79 11.70
C THR A 234 -4.51 -18.90 11.67
N ASN A 235 -5.53 -18.77 12.53
CA ASN A 235 -6.69 -19.65 12.56
C ASN A 235 -7.96 -18.88 12.17
N ILE A 236 -8.81 -19.52 11.36
CA ILE A 236 -10.15 -19.02 10.99
C ILE A 236 -11.16 -19.43 12.05
N HIS A 237 -11.62 -18.49 12.86
CA HIS A 237 -12.68 -18.78 13.81
C HIS A 237 -14.04 -18.92 13.07
N PRO A 238 -14.98 -19.76 13.55
CA PRO A 238 -16.31 -19.98 12.96
C PRO A 238 -17.21 -18.75 12.73
N GLN A 239 -16.78 -17.54 13.07
CA GLN A 239 -17.46 -16.29 12.75
C GLN A 239 -16.71 -15.45 11.70
N THR A 240 -15.88 -16.07 10.85
CA THR A 240 -15.00 -15.43 9.85
C THR A 240 -13.93 -14.47 10.42
N ARG A 241 -13.77 -14.44 11.74
CA ARG A 241 -12.74 -13.67 12.45
C ARG A 241 -11.41 -14.41 12.43
N TRP A 242 -10.32 -13.67 12.22
CA TRP A 242 -8.97 -14.22 12.28
C TRP A 242 -8.46 -14.16 13.71
N LYS A 243 -7.80 -15.23 14.16
CA LYS A 243 -7.04 -15.24 15.41
C LYS A 243 -5.57 -15.51 15.10
N HIS A 244 -4.73 -14.54 15.42
CA HIS A 244 -3.27 -14.72 15.38
C HIS A 244 -2.82 -15.59 16.55
N LEU A 245 -2.03 -16.62 16.23
CA LEU A 245 -1.49 -17.56 17.22
C LEU A 245 -0.03 -17.24 17.54
N SER A 246 0.77 -16.91 16.52
CA SER A 246 2.17 -16.53 16.67
C SER A 246 2.66 -15.77 15.44
N ALA A 247 3.68 -14.93 15.63
CA ALA A 247 4.44 -14.29 14.56
C ALA A 247 5.93 -14.42 14.88
N ALA A 248 6.72 -14.82 13.90
CA ALA A 248 8.17 -14.90 13.99
C ALA A 248 8.80 -14.20 12.77
N ALA A 249 10.02 -13.70 12.93
CA ALA A 249 10.75 -13.00 11.88
C ALA A 249 12.17 -13.57 11.77
N GLY A 250 12.55 -14.03 10.57
CA GLY A 250 13.92 -14.44 10.25
C GLY A 250 14.67 -13.33 9.52
N SER A 251 15.90 -13.01 9.92
CA SER A 251 16.73 -12.01 9.23
C SER A 251 17.89 -12.68 8.49
N GLN A 252 17.68 -13.17 7.26
CA GLN A 252 18.75 -13.31 6.26
C GLN A 252 18.23 -13.72 4.86
N HIS A 253 18.74 -13.02 3.84
CA HIS A 253 18.65 -13.27 2.38
C HIS A 253 17.30 -13.08 1.67
N SER A 254 17.02 -11.87 1.17
CA SER A 254 16.11 -11.69 0.01
C SER A 254 16.72 -10.79 -1.07
N SER A 255 16.62 -11.23 -2.33
CA SER A 255 17.12 -10.58 -3.54
C SER A 255 16.05 -9.74 -4.27
N LEU A 256 14.88 -9.56 -3.65
CA LEU A 256 13.72 -8.90 -4.25
C LEU A 256 13.71 -7.38 -4.01
N PRO A 257 13.19 -6.59 -4.97
CA PRO A 257 13.10 -5.15 -4.81
C PRO A 257 12.25 -4.74 -3.60
N LYS A 258 12.75 -3.71 -2.93
CA LYS A 258 12.35 -3.20 -1.62
C LYS A 258 11.21 -2.20 -1.75
N THR A 259 9.96 -2.61 -1.50
CA THR A 259 8.77 -1.84 -1.91
C THR A 259 7.71 -1.74 -0.83
N PHE A 260 6.91 -0.67 -0.87
CA PHE A 260 5.64 -0.59 -0.14
C PHE A 260 4.64 -1.57 -0.79
N PRO A 261 3.83 -2.31 -0.01
CA PRO A 261 2.60 -2.91 -0.52
C PRO A 261 1.60 -1.82 -0.97
#